data_AF-X0ZS76-F1
#
_entry.id   AF-X0ZS76-F1
#
_cell.length_a   1.000
_cell.length_b   1.000
_cell.length_c   1.000
_cell.angle_alpha   90.00
_cell.angle_beta   90.00
_cell.angle_gamma   90.00
#
_symmetry.space_group_name_H-M   'P 1'
#
loop_
_entity.id
_entity.type
_entity.pdbx_description
1 polymer ?
#
loop_
_entity_poly.entity_id
_entity_poly.type
_entity_poly.pdbx_seq_one_letter_code
_entity_poly.pdbx_strand_id
1 'polypeptide(L)'
;MFKKIAFLVLVIVLLCVGIAFGQIYERSETIYTTGTMWSPPSSWNPITPWAVATGTRGLCYESLFLYDPLTDEYTPWLAESGEWVSSNVYELKVRKGIRWSDGAMFTADDVKFTFELGKNYEGVFYSTMWKWLTDVEKVNDYTLKFHFSEALYQEWGNVMYTMMMVPNHIWKDRTEEEITAGANENPVG
;
A
#
# COMPACT_ATOMS: atom_id res chain seq x y z
N MET A 1 -39.81 0.47 46.58
CA MET A 1 -39.93 1.64 45.68
C MET A 1 -38.56 2.21 45.30
N PHE A 2 -37.69 2.51 46.27
CA PHE A 2 -36.31 3.01 46.05
C PHE A 2 -35.43 2.20 45.08
N LYS A 3 -35.43 0.86 45.18
CA LYS A 3 -34.62 -0.01 44.29
C LYS A 3 -35.03 0.06 42.81
N LYS A 4 -36.31 0.32 42.51
CA LYS A 4 -36.82 0.46 41.12
C LYS A 4 -36.44 1.82 40.52
N ILE A 5 -36.42 2.86 41.34
CA ILE A 5 -36.00 4.21 40.94
C ILE A 5 -34.48 4.24 40.69
N ALA A 6 -33.68 3.61 41.57
CA ALA A 6 -32.24 3.49 41.38
C ALA A 6 -31.84 2.71 40.12
N PHE A 7 -32.56 1.63 39.78
CA PHE A 7 -32.34 0.87 38.56
C PHE A 7 -32.69 1.67 37.29
N LEU A 8 -33.78 2.45 37.32
CA LEU A 8 -34.18 3.29 36.19
C LEU A 8 -33.17 4.43 35.94
N VAL A 9 -32.65 5.04 37.01
CA VAL A 9 -31.60 6.07 36.90
C VAL A 9 -30.29 5.48 36.35
N LEU A 10 -29.91 4.27 36.78
CA LEU A 10 -28.72 3.59 36.23
C LEU A 10 -28.85 3.28 34.74
N VAL A 11 -30.04 2.85 34.29
CA VAL A 11 -30.32 2.58 32.87
C VAL A 11 -30.32 3.86 32.03
N ILE A 12 -30.83 4.98 32.57
CA ILE A 12 -30.79 6.28 31.88
C ILE A 12 -29.34 6.81 31.80
N VAL A 13 -28.54 6.66 32.85
CA VAL A 13 -27.12 7.05 32.83
C VAL A 13 -26.34 6.19 31.82
N LEU A 14 -26.60 4.89 31.75
CA LEU A 14 -25.99 4.01 30.74
C LEU A 14 -26.43 4.34 29.31
N LEU A 15 -27.70 4.76 29.11
CA LEU A 15 -28.20 5.23 27.81
C LEU A 15 -27.59 6.58 27.39
N CYS A 16 -27.27 7.46 28.32
CA CYS A 16 -26.60 8.73 28.03
C CYS A 16 -25.09 8.58 27.73
N VAL A 17 -24.44 7.53 28.22
CA VAL A 17 -23.02 7.21 27.90
C VAL A 17 -22.89 6.55 26.51
N GLY A 18 -23.99 6.04 25.94
CA GLY A 18 -24.03 5.39 24.63
C GLY A 18 -24.12 6.33 23.42
N ILE A 19 -23.86 7.63 23.58
CA ILE A 19 -23.67 8.52 22.43
C ILE A 19 -22.23 8.28 21.94
N ALA A 20 -22.09 7.55 20.84
CA ALA A 20 -20.86 7.55 20.07
C ALA A 20 -20.54 9.01 19.71
N PHE A 21 -19.62 9.62 20.44
CA PHE A 21 -19.10 10.93 20.10
C PHE A 21 -18.44 10.78 18.73
N GLY A 22 -19.07 11.34 17.69
CA GLY A 22 -18.42 11.51 16.40
C GLY A 22 -17.09 12.21 16.64
N GLN A 23 -16.02 11.69 16.05
CA GLN A 23 -14.69 12.29 16.20
C GLN A 23 -14.76 13.75 15.72
N ILE A 24 -14.57 14.70 16.65
CA ILE A 24 -14.51 16.11 16.34
C ILE A 24 -13.08 16.40 15.90
N TYR A 25 -12.91 16.71 14.62
CA TYR A 25 -11.62 17.13 14.08
C TYR A 25 -11.48 18.65 14.16
N GLU A 26 -10.31 19.13 14.57
CA GLU A 26 -10.05 20.57 14.60
C GLU A 26 -10.01 21.14 13.17
N ARG A 27 -10.87 22.12 12.88
CA ARG A 27 -11.02 22.64 11.51
C ARG A 27 -9.74 23.27 10.97
N SER A 28 -8.94 23.90 11.82
CA SER A 28 -7.65 24.53 11.47
C SER A 28 -6.64 23.53 10.93
N GLU A 29 -6.72 22.28 11.39
CA GLU A 29 -5.74 21.22 11.10
C GLU A 29 -6.31 20.14 10.17
N THR A 30 -7.55 20.32 9.67
CA THR A 30 -8.27 19.32 8.88
C THR A 30 -8.53 19.80 7.46
N ILE A 31 -8.09 19.01 6.48
CA ILE A 31 -8.44 19.19 5.06
C ILE A 31 -9.58 18.23 4.72
N TYR A 32 -10.68 18.80 4.22
CA TYR A 32 -11.80 18.02 3.68
C TYR A 32 -11.62 17.85 2.18
N THR A 33 -11.55 16.61 1.71
CA THR A 33 -11.43 16.25 0.30
C THR A 33 -12.70 15.53 -0.17
N THR A 34 -13.02 15.66 -1.46
CA THR A 34 -14.18 15.02 -2.09
C THR A 34 -13.91 14.78 -3.58
N GLY A 35 -14.72 13.95 -4.25
CA GLY A 35 -14.65 13.71 -5.69
C GLY A 35 -14.14 12.33 -6.12
N THR A 36 -13.67 11.50 -5.17
CA THR A 36 -13.10 10.18 -5.46
C THR A 36 -13.70 9.03 -4.64
N MET A 37 -14.62 9.33 -3.71
CA MET A 37 -15.27 8.33 -2.85
C MET A 37 -16.79 8.39 -3.01
N TRP A 38 -17.36 7.35 -3.60
CA TRP A 38 -18.78 7.29 -4.00
C TRP A 38 -19.58 6.18 -3.29
N SER A 39 -18.89 5.40 -2.46
CA SER A 39 -19.46 4.33 -1.64
C SER A 39 -18.86 4.41 -0.25
N PRO A 40 -19.47 3.78 0.78
CA PRO A 40 -18.82 3.62 2.08
C PRO A 40 -17.43 2.98 1.91
N PRO A 41 -16.37 3.52 2.52
CA PRO A 41 -15.05 2.89 2.49
C PRO A 41 -15.10 1.49 3.10
N SER A 42 -14.67 0.48 2.35
CA SER A 42 -14.74 -0.92 2.77
C SER A 42 -13.47 -1.72 2.48
N SER A 43 -12.44 -1.11 1.91
CA SER A 43 -11.16 -1.75 1.62
C SER A 43 -10.03 -0.74 1.63
N TRP A 44 -8.91 -1.11 2.24
CA TRP A 44 -7.64 -0.40 2.28
C TRP A 44 -6.51 -1.29 1.74
N ASN A 45 -6.85 -2.22 0.85
CA ASN A 45 -5.90 -3.12 0.23
C ASN A 45 -5.17 -2.43 -0.95
N PRO A 46 -3.84 -2.21 -0.87
CA PRO A 46 -3.09 -1.55 -1.93
C PRO A 46 -2.93 -2.41 -3.20
N ILE A 47 -3.16 -3.73 -3.11
CA ILE A 47 -3.05 -4.68 -4.22
C ILE A 47 -4.30 -4.67 -5.10
N THR A 48 -5.46 -4.21 -4.62
CA THR A 48 -6.70 -4.16 -5.40
C THR A 48 -7.13 -2.72 -5.72
N PRO A 49 -6.53 -2.07 -6.75
CA PRO A 49 -6.66 -0.64 -6.97
C PRO A 49 -8.07 -0.16 -7.35
N TRP A 50 -8.98 -1.06 -7.73
CA TRP A 50 -10.32 -0.71 -8.23
C TRP A 50 -11.37 -0.44 -7.15
N ALA A 51 -11.17 -0.91 -5.91
CA ALA A 51 -12.16 -0.80 -4.83
C ALA A 51 -11.57 -0.24 -3.53
N VAL A 52 -10.54 0.60 -3.64
CA VAL A 52 -9.73 1.06 -2.51
C VAL A 52 -10.22 2.40 -1.94
N ALA A 53 -10.15 2.55 -0.62
CA ALA A 53 -10.42 3.79 0.07
C ALA A 53 -9.51 4.93 -0.43
N THR A 54 -10.07 6.14 -0.55
CA THR A 54 -9.31 7.32 -0.99
C THR A 54 -8.17 7.59 0.00
N GLY A 55 -6.96 7.75 -0.52
CA GLY A 55 -5.75 7.99 0.26
C GLY A 55 -4.95 6.72 0.59
N THR A 56 -5.53 5.52 0.50
CA THR A 56 -4.77 4.28 0.76
C THR A 56 -3.53 4.18 -0.12
N ARG A 57 -3.66 4.52 -1.41
CA ARG A 57 -2.52 4.67 -2.32
C ARG A 57 -2.10 6.13 -2.33
N GLY A 58 -0.83 6.40 -2.01
CA GLY A 58 -0.24 7.73 -1.93
C GLY A 58 -0.12 8.30 -0.51
N LEU A 59 -1.14 8.19 0.35
CA LEU A 59 -1.04 8.68 1.74
C LEU A 59 -0.63 7.58 2.73
N CYS A 60 -0.97 6.32 2.45
CA CYS A 60 -0.62 5.19 3.31
C CYS A 60 0.44 4.31 2.64
N TYR A 61 0.18 3.79 1.45
CA TYR A 61 1.14 3.01 0.69
C TYR A 61 1.77 3.83 -0.43
N GLU A 62 3.08 3.69 -0.62
CA GLU A 62 3.85 4.49 -1.57
C GLU A 62 4.44 3.65 -2.70
N SER A 63 4.72 4.28 -3.84
CA SER A 63 5.43 3.70 -4.98
C SER A 63 6.93 3.97 -4.90
N LEU A 64 7.70 3.28 -5.77
CA LEU A 64 9.15 3.49 -5.89
C LEU A 64 9.49 4.88 -6.45
N PHE A 65 8.69 5.37 -7.40
CA PHE A 65 8.82 6.69 -8.01
C PHE A 65 7.48 7.42 -8.01
N LEU A 66 7.55 8.74 -8.07
CA LEU A 66 6.44 9.58 -8.52
C LEU A 66 6.57 9.84 -10.03
N TYR A 67 5.46 10.17 -10.67
CA TYR A 67 5.41 10.55 -12.08
C TYR A 67 4.67 11.88 -12.23
N ASP A 68 5.31 12.85 -12.89
CA ASP A 68 4.68 14.12 -13.27
C ASP A 68 4.21 14.03 -14.73
N PRO A 69 2.88 13.96 -14.99
CA PRO A 69 2.35 13.88 -16.35
C PRO A 69 2.45 15.19 -17.12
N LEU A 70 2.77 16.33 -16.48
CA LEU A 70 2.93 17.62 -17.15
C LEU A 70 4.31 17.77 -17.79
N THR A 71 5.33 17.19 -17.16
CA THR A 71 6.73 17.23 -17.63
C THR A 71 7.21 15.90 -18.21
N ASP A 72 6.44 14.82 -18.03
CA ASP A 72 6.81 13.44 -18.40
C ASP A 72 8.08 12.97 -17.65
N GLU A 73 8.17 13.30 -16.36
CA GLU A 73 9.34 13.02 -15.53
C GLU A 73 9.04 12.07 -14.36
N TYR A 74 9.99 11.19 -14.09
CA TYR A 74 10.00 10.31 -12.93
C TYR A 74 10.84 10.91 -11.80
N THR A 75 10.25 11.07 -10.61
CA THR A 75 10.95 11.54 -9.41
C THR A 75 11.18 10.39 -8.43
N PRO A 76 12.42 10.11 -8.02
CA PRO A 76 12.69 9.08 -7.00
C PRO A 76 11.92 9.33 -5.70
N TRP A 77 11.27 8.29 -5.18
CA TRP A 77 10.46 8.34 -3.96
C TRP A 77 11.01 7.37 -2.89
N LEU A 78 10.39 6.19 -2.74
CA LEU A 78 10.96 5.09 -1.95
C LEU A 78 12.27 4.58 -2.56
N ALA A 79 12.43 4.69 -3.87
CA ALA A 79 13.71 4.48 -4.54
C ALA A 79 14.63 5.70 -4.37
N GLU A 80 15.92 5.45 -4.22
CA GLU A 80 16.97 6.46 -4.38
C GLU A 80 17.28 6.68 -5.86
N SER A 81 17.34 5.60 -6.65
CA SER A 81 17.57 5.64 -8.08
C SER A 81 17.10 4.34 -8.75
N GLY A 82 16.95 4.38 -10.07
CA GLY A 82 16.77 3.19 -10.88
C GLY A 82 17.21 3.44 -12.31
N GLU A 83 17.89 2.47 -12.91
CA GLU A 83 18.49 2.60 -14.24
C GLU A 83 18.58 1.26 -14.97
N TRP A 84 18.46 1.30 -16.30
CA TRP A 84 18.75 0.15 -17.14
C TRP A 84 20.27 -0.01 -17.28
N VAL A 85 20.83 -1.05 -16.65
CA VAL A 85 22.28 -1.35 -16.71
C VAL A 85 22.64 -2.23 -17.92
N SER A 86 21.63 -2.81 -18.58
CA SER A 86 21.72 -3.48 -19.87
C SER A 86 20.37 -3.39 -20.60
N SER A 87 20.26 -3.99 -21.79
CA SER A 87 18.99 -4.07 -22.54
C SER A 87 17.89 -4.89 -21.86
N ASN A 88 18.20 -5.63 -20.80
CA ASN A 88 17.27 -6.52 -20.14
C ASN A 88 17.48 -6.65 -18.62
N VAL A 89 18.25 -5.73 -18.02
CA VAL A 89 18.47 -5.67 -16.58
C VAL A 89 18.27 -4.24 -16.10
N TYR A 90 17.38 -4.06 -15.13
CA TYR A 90 17.13 -2.80 -14.44
C TYR A 90 17.65 -2.89 -13.01
N GLU A 91 18.60 -2.02 -12.64
CA GLU A 91 19.09 -1.89 -11.27
C GLU A 91 18.28 -0.85 -10.52
N LEU A 92 17.82 -1.18 -9.32
CA LEU A 92 17.07 -0.30 -8.43
C LEU A 92 17.80 -0.17 -7.09
N LYS A 93 17.99 1.06 -6.62
CA LYS A 93 18.51 1.36 -5.29
C LYS A 93 17.38 1.89 -4.41
N VAL A 94 17.19 1.27 -3.26
CA VAL A 94 16.17 1.66 -2.27
C VAL A 94 16.75 2.71 -1.34
N ARG A 95 15.99 3.77 -1.06
CA ARG A 95 16.40 4.81 -0.12
C ARG A 95 16.53 4.22 1.30
N LYS A 96 17.63 4.55 1.96
CA LYS A 96 17.91 4.06 3.33
C LYS A 96 17.14 4.85 4.39
N GLY A 97 16.85 4.19 5.51
CA GLY A 97 16.26 4.83 6.69
C GLY A 97 14.74 4.98 6.66
N ILE A 98 14.07 4.42 5.65
CA ILE A 98 12.61 4.37 5.58
C ILE A 98 12.09 3.32 6.57
N ARG A 99 10.95 3.63 7.19
CA ARG A 99 10.23 2.72 8.08
C ARG A 99 8.77 2.67 7.70
N TRP A 100 8.20 1.48 7.80
CA TRP A 100 6.76 1.27 7.84
C TRP A 100 6.15 1.98 9.06
N SER A 101 4.85 2.25 9.04
CA SER A 101 4.14 2.93 10.13
C SER A 101 4.18 2.19 11.47
N ASP A 102 4.47 0.89 11.46
CA ASP A 102 4.68 0.06 12.67
C ASP A 102 6.13 0.10 13.21
N GLY A 103 7.02 0.82 12.53
CA GLY A 103 8.42 1.00 12.89
C GLY A 103 9.39 -0.02 12.26
N ALA A 104 8.90 -1.05 11.56
CA ALA A 104 9.76 -1.98 10.83
C ALA A 104 10.54 -1.27 9.72
N MET A 105 11.74 -1.75 9.39
CA MET A 105 12.56 -1.16 8.33
C MET A 105 11.99 -1.53 6.96
N PHE A 106 11.90 -0.54 6.07
CA PHE A 106 11.64 -0.79 4.65
C PHE A 106 12.96 -1.11 3.93
N THR A 107 13.02 -2.25 3.23
CA THR A 107 14.25 -2.72 2.57
C THR A 107 13.95 -3.33 1.19
N ALA A 108 15.02 -3.79 0.52
CA ALA A 108 14.91 -4.57 -0.70
C ALA A 108 14.05 -5.85 -0.56
N ASP A 109 13.89 -6.40 0.65
CA ASP A 109 13.03 -7.56 0.86
C ASP A 109 11.56 -7.25 0.65
N ASP A 110 11.10 -6.06 1.04
CA ASP A 110 9.72 -5.61 0.81
C ASP A 110 9.44 -5.36 -0.67
N VAL A 111 10.40 -4.75 -1.36
CA VAL A 111 10.33 -4.54 -2.81
C VAL A 111 10.25 -5.89 -3.52
N LYS A 112 11.22 -6.79 -3.29
CA LYS A 112 11.23 -8.12 -3.91
C LYS A 112 9.93 -8.87 -3.63
N PHE A 113 9.50 -8.90 -2.36
CA PHE A 113 8.26 -9.55 -1.97
C PHE A 113 7.05 -9.02 -2.73
N THR A 114 6.92 -7.69 -2.84
CA THR A 114 5.82 -7.05 -3.58
C THR A 114 5.74 -7.54 -5.02
N PHE A 115 6.88 -7.61 -5.73
CA PHE A 115 6.89 -8.12 -7.11
C PHE A 115 6.60 -9.62 -7.18
N GLU A 116 7.11 -10.41 -6.23
CA GLU A 116 6.91 -11.87 -6.17
C GLU A 116 5.50 -12.30 -5.80
N LEU A 117 4.67 -11.42 -5.24
CA LEU A 117 3.23 -11.69 -5.08
C LEU A 117 2.59 -12.07 -6.42
N GLY A 118 2.92 -11.36 -7.51
CA GLY A 118 2.45 -11.69 -8.85
C GLY A 118 3.02 -12.99 -9.42
N LYS A 119 4.15 -13.47 -8.89
CA LYS A 119 4.75 -14.76 -9.27
C LYS A 119 4.05 -15.92 -8.59
N ASN A 120 3.73 -15.72 -7.31
CA ASN A 120 3.28 -16.77 -6.41
C ASN A 120 1.76 -16.96 -6.47
N TYR A 121 1.02 -15.92 -6.88
CA TYR A 121 -0.43 -15.91 -6.88
C TYR A 121 -0.95 -15.37 -8.21
N GLU A 122 -1.58 -16.24 -9.01
CA GLU A 122 -2.09 -15.88 -10.33
C GLU A 122 -3.21 -14.83 -10.27
N GLY A 123 -3.97 -14.80 -9.18
CA GLY A 123 -5.07 -13.85 -8.94
C GLY A 123 -4.61 -12.42 -8.65
N VAL A 124 -3.32 -12.19 -8.39
CA VAL A 124 -2.76 -10.83 -8.25
C VAL A 124 -2.79 -10.13 -9.61
N PHE A 125 -3.32 -8.91 -9.68
CA PHE A 125 -3.64 -8.26 -10.97
C PHE A 125 -2.43 -8.04 -11.90
N TYR A 126 -1.23 -7.95 -11.33
CA TYR A 126 0.03 -7.81 -12.06
C TYR A 126 0.79 -9.13 -12.24
N SER A 127 0.17 -10.28 -12.00
CA SER A 127 0.80 -11.60 -12.17
C SER A 127 1.34 -11.82 -13.59
N THR A 128 0.65 -11.27 -14.59
CA THR A 128 1.06 -11.32 -16.00
C THR A 128 2.40 -10.66 -16.29
N MET A 129 2.91 -9.79 -15.41
CA MET A 129 4.26 -9.22 -15.50
C MET A 129 5.34 -10.32 -15.56
N TRP A 130 5.13 -11.43 -14.87
CA TRP A 130 6.08 -12.55 -14.83
C TRP A 130 6.17 -13.35 -16.14
N LYS A 131 5.41 -12.96 -17.18
CA LYS A 131 5.64 -13.44 -18.55
C LYS A 131 6.89 -12.83 -19.18
N TRP A 132 7.29 -11.64 -18.73
CA TRP A 132 8.43 -10.89 -19.28
C TRP A 132 9.47 -10.50 -18.21
N LEU A 133 9.09 -10.36 -16.94
CA LEU A 133 9.98 -10.35 -15.78
C LEU A 133 10.36 -11.79 -15.39
N THR A 134 11.64 -12.12 -15.34
CA THR A 134 12.13 -13.49 -15.08
C THR A 134 12.70 -13.68 -13.68
N ASP A 135 13.32 -12.64 -13.12
CA ASP A 135 13.86 -12.68 -11.76
C ASP A 135 13.95 -11.28 -11.12
N VAL A 136 13.88 -11.27 -9.80
CA VAL A 136 14.15 -10.10 -8.95
C VAL A 136 15.29 -10.47 -8.01
N GLU A 137 16.51 -10.19 -8.43
CA GLU A 137 17.72 -10.51 -7.68
C GLU A 137 17.93 -9.48 -6.57
N LYS A 138 17.96 -9.91 -5.32
CA LYS A 138 18.40 -9.07 -4.20
C LYS A 138 19.93 -9.09 -4.14
N VAL A 139 20.56 -8.00 -4.58
CA VAL A 139 22.03 -7.84 -4.53
C VAL A 139 22.49 -7.57 -3.09
N ASN A 140 21.74 -6.74 -2.35
CA ASN A 140 21.90 -6.48 -0.92
C ASN A 140 20.60 -5.87 -0.35
N ASP A 141 20.61 -5.45 0.92
CA ASP A 141 19.44 -4.91 1.62
C ASP A 141 18.82 -3.64 0.99
N TYR A 142 19.52 -2.98 0.07
CA TYR A 142 19.06 -1.74 -0.57
C TYR A 142 19.31 -1.72 -2.09
N THR A 143 19.63 -2.85 -2.70
CA THR A 143 19.88 -2.92 -4.15
C THR A 143 19.26 -4.18 -4.73
N LEU A 144 18.46 -3.99 -5.79
CA LEU A 144 17.86 -5.08 -6.55
C LEU A 144 18.23 -4.98 -8.02
N LYS A 145 18.22 -6.12 -8.69
CA LYS A 145 18.27 -6.22 -10.16
C LYS A 145 17.05 -6.97 -10.65
N PHE A 146 16.32 -6.35 -11.56
CA PHE A 146 15.18 -6.95 -12.24
C PHE A 146 15.66 -7.47 -13.59
N HIS A 147 15.48 -8.76 -13.82
CA HIS A 147 15.92 -9.45 -15.03
C HIS A 147 14.70 -9.71 -15.92
N PHE A 148 14.84 -9.43 -17.22
CA PHE A 148 13.75 -9.55 -18.17
C PHE A 148 14.11 -10.51 -19.32
N SER A 149 13.14 -11.31 -19.77
CA SER A 149 13.24 -12.05 -21.04
C SER A 149 12.98 -11.12 -22.22
N GLU A 150 12.06 -10.18 -22.05
CA GLU A 150 11.72 -9.10 -22.97
C GLU A 150 11.50 -7.82 -22.17
N ALA A 151 12.29 -6.78 -22.43
CA ALA A 151 12.19 -5.52 -21.71
C ALA A 151 11.06 -4.65 -22.30
N LEU A 152 9.88 -4.73 -21.70
CA LEU A 152 8.75 -3.86 -22.02
C LEU A 152 8.92 -2.50 -21.33
N TYR A 153 9.81 -1.65 -21.85
CA TYR A 153 10.26 -0.41 -21.19
C TYR A 153 9.12 0.52 -20.75
N GLN A 154 8.08 0.65 -21.55
CA GLN A 154 6.93 1.54 -21.28
C GLN A 154 6.06 0.98 -20.14
N GLU A 155 5.80 -0.33 -20.16
CA GLU A 155 5.06 -1.01 -19.11
C GLU A 155 5.85 -1.00 -17.80
N TRP A 156 7.17 -1.23 -17.85
CA TRP A 156 8.06 -1.10 -16.70
C TRP A 156 8.05 0.31 -16.11
N GLY A 157 8.12 1.34 -16.96
CA GLY A 157 7.96 2.73 -16.52
C GLY A 157 6.64 2.98 -15.79
N ASN A 158 5.53 2.39 -16.26
CA ASN A 158 4.25 2.50 -15.58
C ASN A 158 4.25 1.82 -14.19
N VAL A 159 4.86 0.64 -14.08
CA VAL A 159 4.96 -0.12 -12.84
C VAL A 159 5.69 0.68 -11.75
N MET A 160 6.74 1.43 -12.10
CA MET A 160 7.57 2.18 -11.15
C MET A 160 6.82 3.21 -10.31
N TYR A 161 5.74 3.80 -10.83
CA TYR A 161 4.94 4.80 -10.10
C TYR A 161 3.53 4.32 -9.71
N THR A 162 3.07 3.20 -10.26
CA THR A 162 1.74 2.66 -9.95
C THR A 162 1.79 1.52 -8.94
N MET A 163 2.87 0.75 -8.87
CA MET A 163 2.96 -0.36 -7.94
C MET A 163 3.24 0.14 -6.52
N MET A 164 2.33 -0.21 -5.61
CA MET A 164 2.44 0.15 -4.19
C MET A 164 3.24 -0.92 -3.47
N MET A 165 4.24 -0.52 -2.70
CA MET A 165 5.03 -1.46 -1.91
C MET A 165 4.22 -1.96 -0.71
N VAL A 166 4.40 -3.23 -0.34
CA VAL A 166 3.74 -3.82 0.84
C VAL A 166 4.75 -4.40 1.83
N PRO A 167 4.47 -4.37 3.14
CA PRO A 167 5.36 -4.89 4.16
C PRO A 167 5.42 -6.42 4.12
N ASN A 168 6.57 -6.99 3.74
CA ASN A 168 6.77 -8.43 3.66
C ASN A 168 6.45 -9.11 5.00
N HIS A 169 6.86 -8.52 6.12
CA HIS A 169 6.64 -9.09 7.45
C HIS A 169 5.17 -9.22 7.87
N ILE A 170 4.26 -8.51 7.20
CA ILE A 170 2.80 -8.59 7.43
C ILE A 170 2.11 -9.45 6.36
N TRP A 171 2.56 -9.37 5.12
CA TRP A 171 1.85 -9.95 3.98
C TRP A 171 2.30 -11.37 3.64
N LYS A 172 3.49 -11.81 4.06
CA LYS A 172 4.05 -13.13 3.71
C LYS A 172 3.24 -14.34 4.15
N ASP A 173 2.48 -14.20 5.23
CA ASP A 173 1.69 -15.29 5.80
C ASP A 173 0.23 -15.27 5.33
N ARG A 174 -0.12 -14.34 4.42
CA ARG A 174 -1.46 -14.23 3.85
C ARG A 174 -1.69 -15.26 2.76
N THR A 175 -2.90 -15.78 2.71
CA THR A 175 -3.43 -16.57 1.60
C THR A 175 -3.65 -15.70 0.37
N GLU A 176 -3.75 -16.32 -0.81
CA GLU A 176 -4.11 -15.62 -2.05
C GLU A 176 -5.44 -14.87 -1.93
N GLU A 177 -6.44 -15.46 -1.26
CA GLU A 177 -7.73 -14.82 -1.01
C GLU A 177 -7.58 -13.57 -0.14
N GLU A 178 -6.78 -13.63 0.93
CA GLU A 178 -6.52 -12.46 1.77
C GLU A 178 -5.76 -11.35 1.01
N ILE A 179 -4.87 -11.71 0.10
CA ILE A 179 -4.14 -10.76 -0.75
C ILE A 179 -5.06 -10.10 -1.77
N THR A 180 -5.94 -10.89 -2.41
CA THR A 180 -6.73 -10.47 -3.58
C THR A 180 -8.13 -9.97 -3.23
N ALA A 181 -8.66 -10.29 -2.05
CA ALA A 181 -10.01 -9.92 -1.63
C ALA A 181 -10.08 -9.36 -0.19
N GLY A 182 -9.03 -9.53 0.62
CA GLY A 182 -8.99 -9.01 1.99
C GLY A 182 -9.11 -7.49 2.04
N ALA A 183 -9.90 -6.98 2.99
CA ALA A 183 -10.13 -5.54 3.15
C ALA A 183 -8.92 -4.76 3.70
N ASN A 184 -7.96 -5.44 4.32
CA ASN A 184 -6.77 -4.83 4.93
C ASN A 184 -7.11 -3.70 5.93
N GLU A 185 -8.04 -3.96 6.85
CA GLU A 185 -8.40 -3.01 7.91
C GLU A 185 -7.17 -2.65 8.75
N ASN A 186 -7.03 -1.37 9.12
CA ASN A 186 -5.86 -0.81 9.81
C ASN A 186 -4.55 -1.05 9.01
N PRO A 187 -4.45 -0.47 7.79
CA PRO A 187 -3.30 -0.69 6.93
C PRO A 187 -2.01 -0.20 7.59
N VAL A 188 -0.96 -1.01 7.45
CA VAL A 188 0.42 -0.61 7.77
C VAL A 188 1.10 -0.31 6.46
N GLY A 189 1.41 0.97 6.25
CA GLY A 189 2.01 1.54 5.05
C GLY A 189 3.25 2.36 5.37
#